data_AF-A0A2V2E0F7-F1
#
_entry.id   AF-A0A2V2E0F7-F1
#
_cell.length_a   1.000
_cell.length_b   1.000
_cell.length_c   1.000
_cell.angle_alpha   90.00
_cell.angle_beta   90.00
_cell.angle_gamma   90.00
#
_symmetry.space_group_name_H-M   'P 1'
#
loop_
_entity.id
_entity.type
_entity.pdbx_description
1 polymer ?
#
loop_
_entity_poly.entity_id
_entity_poly.type
_entity_poly.pdbx_seq_one_letter_code
_entity_poly.pdbx_strand_id
1 'polypeptide(L)'
;MSALSHLDLTHREKQTLTELSQATRYPIVRFELHSDAQPELVSIALNHVRIVEENDTMELVKERGEALRHLMELGFVRLDYDINVWGASDYKMYYRSELYEKFCHLVMEGAKRPDFLFDLAVLRKGRASLTKKGVKALALC
;
A
#
# COMPACT_ATOMS: atom_id res chain seq x y z
N MET A 1 -4.74 17.65 -29.25
CA MET A 1 -5.57 17.63 -28.02
C MET A 1 -5.15 16.42 -27.22
N SER A 2 -4.67 16.62 -25.98
CA SER A 2 -4.07 15.54 -25.17
C SER A 2 -5.16 14.56 -24.73
N ALA A 3 -4.92 13.25 -24.86
CA ALA A 3 -5.81 12.18 -24.37
C ALA A 3 -6.07 12.20 -22.85
N LEU A 4 -5.57 13.21 -22.13
CA LEU A 4 -5.66 13.39 -20.69
C LEU A 4 -6.66 14.49 -20.25
N SER A 5 -7.26 15.26 -21.18
CA SER A 5 -8.12 16.42 -20.85
C SER A 5 -9.51 16.09 -20.29
N HIS A 6 -9.85 14.81 -20.15
CA HIS A 6 -11.16 14.34 -19.67
C HIS A 6 -11.06 13.42 -18.44
N LEU A 7 -9.90 13.37 -17.78
CA LEU A 7 -9.73 12.52 -16.61
C LEU A 7 -10.37 13.13 -15.37
N ASP A 8 -11.52 12.57 -14.99
CA ASP A 8 -12.18 12.88 -13.73
C ASP A 8 -11.53 12.08 -12.59
N LEU A 9 -10.42 12.61 -12.08
CA LEU A 9 -9.76 12.05 -10.89
C LEU A 9 -10.46 12.52 -9.63
N THR A 10 -10.64 11.61 -8.69
CA THR A 10 -11.16 11.93 -7.35
C THR A 10 -10.21 12.87 -6.61
N HIS A 11 -10.71 13.55 -5.58
CA HIS A 11 -9.86 14.39 -4.73
C HIS A 11 -8.68 13.60 -4.14
N ARG A 12 -8.93 12.36 -3.68
CA ARG A 12 -7.89 11.49 -3.13
C ARG A 12 -6.82 11.16 -4.16
N GLU A 13 -7.19 10.85 -5.39
CA GLU A 13 -6.23 10.53 -6.45
C GLU A 13 -5.34 11.71 -6.82
N LYS A 14 -5.94 12.91 -6.95
CA LYS A 14 -5.18 14.15 -7.17
C LYS A 14 -4.22 14.42 -6.01
N GLN A 15 -4.68 14.21 -4.78
CA GLN A 15 -3.83 14.31 -3.60
C GLN A 15 -2.68 13.29 -3.65
N THR A 16 -2.95 12.02 -3.94
CA THR A 16 -1.92 10.97 -4.04
C THR A 16 -0.90 11.27 -5.13
N LEU A 17 -1.31 11.78 -6.30
CA LEU A 17 -0.37 12.22 -7.34
C LEU A 17 0.53 13.37 -6.86
N THR A 18 -0.05 14.32 -6.12
CA THR A 18 0.68 15.47 -5.56
C THR A 18 1.70 15.01 -4.52
N GLU A 19 1.28 14.17 -3.57
CA GLU A 19 2.19 13.61 -2.56
C GLU A 19 3.33 12.81 -3.20
N LEU A 20 3.05 11.98 -4.22
CA LEU A 20 4.06 11.23 -4.95
C LEU A 20 5.07 12.12 -5.68
N SER A 21 4.66 13.32 -6.11
CA SER A 21 5.56 14.27 -6.79
C SER A 21 6.49 15.00 -5.83
N GLN A 22 6.07 15.18 -4.58
CA GLN A 22 6.81 15.88 -3.54
C GLN A 22 7.69 14.93 -2.71
N ALA A 23 7.35 13.64 -2.68
CA ALA A 23 8.05 12.65 -1.88
C ALA A 23 9.33 12.13 -2.55
N THR A 24 10.47 12.21 -1.87
CA THR A 24 11.70 11.53 -2.29
C THR A 24 11.49 10.01 -2.39
N ARG A 25 10.72 9.44 -1.45
CA ARG A 25 10.34 8.03 -1.37
C ARG A 25 8.89 7.93 -0.90
N TYR A 26 8.12 7.04 -1.51
CA TYR A 26 6.72 6.79 -1.16
C TYR A 26 6.54 5.31 -0.79
N PRO A 27 6.85 4.93 0.47
CA PRO A 27 6.76 3.55 0.91
C PRO A 27 5.29 3.13 0.97
N ILE A 28 5.01 1.91 0.56
CA ILE A 28 3.71 1.23 0.67
C ILE A 28 3.97 -0.20 1.15
N VAL A 29 2.96 -0.87 1.69
CA VAL A 29 3.08 -2.30 2.06
C VAL A 29 1.87 -3.09 1.59
N ARG A 30 1.99 -4.41 1.64
CA ARG A 30 0.85 -5.32 1.75
C ARG A 30 0.89 -5.96 3.12
N PHE A 31 -0.29 -6.12 3.71
CA PHE A 31 -0.46 -6.98 4.87
C PHE A 31 -0.71 -8.38 4.32
N GLU A 32 0.27 -9.25 4.50
CA GLU A 32 0.25 -10.61 4.00
C GLU A 32 0.15 -11.59 5.16
N LEU A 33 -0.66 -12.62 4.95
CA LEU A 33 -0.78 -13.80 5.78
C LEU A 33 0.14 -14.86 5.20
N HIS A 34 1.05 -15.37 6.01
CA HIS A 34 2.00 -16.41 5.64
C HIS A 34 1.80 -17.64 6.55
N SER A 35 2.25 -18.80 6.09
CA SER A 35 2.25 -20.05 6.84
C SER A 35 3.68 -20.53 7.05
N ASP A 36 4.10 -20.73 8.30
CA ASP A 36 5.41 -21.34 8.60
C ASP A 36 5.49 -22.78 8.09
N ALA A 37 4.36 -23.50 8.11
CA ALA A 37 4.29 -24.89 7.66
C ALA A 37 4.28 -25.04 6.13
N GLN A 38 3.78 -24.02 5.40
CA GLN A 38 3.67 -24.01 3.94
C GLN A 38 4.12 -22.65 3.38
N PRO A 39 5.44 -22.42 3.20
CA PRO A 39 5.98 -21.10 2.83
C PRO A 39 5.45 -20.51 1.52
N GLU A 40 4.98 -21.35 0.60
CA GLU A 40 4.33 -20.95 -0.64
C GLU A 40 2.90 -20.41 -0.46
N LEU A 41 2.28 -20.70 0.69
CA LEU A 41 0.92 -20.27 1.00
C LEU A 41 0.95 -18.83 1.53
N VAL A 42 0.63 -17.89 0.63
CA VAL A 42 0.55 -16.46 0.92
C VAL A 42 -0.83 -15.93 0.54
N SER A 43 -1.46 -15.19 1.45
CA SER A 43 -2.70 -14.46 1.17
C SER A 43 -2.55 -12.99 1.50
N ILE A 44 -3.11 -12.11 0.67
CA ILE A 44 -3.07 -10.65 0.90
C ILE A 44 -4.31 -10.26 1.69
N ALA A 45 -4.15 -9.89 2.96
CA ALA A 45 -5.23 -9.40 3.80
C ALA A 45 -5.60 -7.94 3.50
N LEU A 46 -4.60 -7.11 3.18
CA LEU A 46 -4.81 -5.72 2.79
C LEU A 46 -3.73 -5.28 1.80
N ASN A 47 -4.15 -4.76 0.65
CA ASN A 47 -3.27 -4.38 -0.45
C ASN A 47 -3.02 -2.87 -0.47
N HIS A 48 -1.89 -2.46 -1.07
CA HIS A 48 -1.55 -1.04 -1.32
C HIS A 48 -1.64 -0.11 -0.10
N VAL A 49 -1.25 -0.62 1.07
CA VAL A 49 -1.37 0.08 2.35
C VAL A 49 -0.36 1.22 2.42
N ARG A 50 -0.88 2.43 2.69
CA ARG A 50 -0.08 3.63 2.97
C ARG A 50 -0.47 4.20 4.34
N ILE A 51 0.46 4.08 5.30
CA ILE A 51 0.31 4.61 6.66
C ILE A 51 1.30 5.74 6.88
N VAL A 52 0.77 6.92 7.17
CA VAL A 52 1.50 8.17 7.42
C VAL A 52 1.61 8.44 8.92
N GLU A 53 0.56 8.16 9.69
CA GLU A 53 0.48 8.40 11.13
C GLU A 53 0.14 7.10 11.88
N GLU A 54 0.55 7.00 13.16
CA GLU A 54 0.37 5.78 13.98
C GLU A 54 -1.12 5.40 14.15
N ASN A 55 -2.01 6.39 14.14
CA ASN A 55 -3.45 6.26 14.35
C ASN A 55 -4.27 6.36 13.04
N ASP A 56 -3.65 6.23 11.87
CA ASP A 56 -4.39 6.16 10.61
C ASP A 56 -5.46 5.05 10.67
N THR A 57 -6.69 5.41 10.33
CA THR A 57 -7.82 4.47 10.39
C THR A 57 -7.82 3.49 9.22
N MET A 58 -8.54 2.37 9.38
CA MET A 58 -8.73 1.39 8.31
C MET A 58 -9.40 2.03 7.08
N GLU A 59 -10.37 2.92 7.29
CA GLU A 59 -11.12 3.61 6.24
C GLU A 59 -10.18 4.48 5.40
N LEU A 60 -9.34 5.29 6.05
CA LEU A 60 -8.39 6.17 5.38
C LEU A 60 -7.31 5.38 4.63
N VAL A 61 -6.82 4.29 5.23
CA VAL A 61 -5.87 3.39 4.57
C VAL A 61 -6.48 2.75 3.32
N LYS A 62 -7.74 2.30 3.39
CA LYS A 62 -8.46 1.76 2.23
C LYS A 62 -8.68 2.82 1.14
N GLU A 63 -9.04 4.04 1.52
CA GLU A 63 -9.21 5.16 0.60
C GLU A 63 -7.92 5.46 -0.18
N ARG A 64 -6.77 5.52 0.52
CA ARG A 64 -5.45 5.72 -0.09
C ARG A 64 -5.05 4.53 -0.97
N GLY A 65 -5.29 3.30 -0.52
CA GLY A 65 -4.97 2.08 -1.26
C GLY A 65 -5.76 1.97 -2.57
N GLU A 66 -7.03 2.35 -2.52
CA GLU A 66 -7.91 2.38 -3.71
C GLU A 66 -7.45 3.42 -4.73
N ALA A 67 -7.07 4.63 -4.28
CA ALA A 67 -6.50 5.64 -5.16
C ALA A 67 -5.19 5.17 -5.80
N LEU A 68 -4.30 4.52 -5.04
CA LEU A 68 -3.07 3.92 -5.60
C LEU A 68 -3.36 2.84 -6.64
N ARG A 69 -4.34 1.96 -6.37
CA ARG A 69 -4.78 0.91 -7.29
C ARG A 69 -5.28 1.51 -8.61
N HIS A 70 -6.22 2.45 -8.53
CA HIS A 70 -6.83 3.02 -9.74
C HIS A 70 -5.83 3.88 -10.52
N LEU A 71 -4.98 4.67 -9.86
CA LEU A 71 -3.90 5.41 -10.53
C LEU A 71 -2.89 4.49 -11.22
N MET A 72 -2.64 3.30 -10.66
CA MET A 72 -1.81 2.28 -11.30
C MET A 72 -2.50 1.70 -12.54
N GLU A 73 -3.79 1.40 -12.47
CA GLU A 73 -4.59 0.90 -13.60
C GLU A 73 -4.65 1.91 -14.76
N LEU A 74 -4.73 3.21 -14.44
CA LEU A 74 -4.63 4.29 -15.41
C LEU A 74 -3.21 4.49 -15.97
N GLY A 75 -2.21 3.80 -15.42
CA GLY A 75 -0.80 3.87 -15.81
C GLY A 75 -0.08 5.12 -15.34
N PHE A 76 -0.61 5.83 -14.34
CA PHE A 76 0.01 7.04 -13.77
C PHE A 76 0.99 6.73 -12.65
N VAL A 77 0.75 5.65 -11.92
CA VAL A 77 1.58 5.22 -10.81
C VAL A 77 2.10 3.81 -11.09
N ARG A 78 3.34 3.54 -10.71
CA ARG A 78 3.89 2.18 -10.62
C ARG A 78 3.98 1.81 -9.15
N LEU A 79 3.47 0.62 -8.82
CA LEU A 79 3.60 0.01 -7.50
C LEU A 79 4.57 -1.18 -7.63
N ASP A 80 5.64 -1.17 -6.86
CA ASP A 80 6.70 -2.17 -6.95
C ASP A 80 6.91 -2.83 -5.57
N TYR A 81 6.73 -4.15 -5.51
CA TYR A 81 6.88 -4.97 -4.31
C TYR A 81 8.06 -5.94 -4.39
N ASP A 82 8.85 -5.89 -5.47
CA ASP A 82 10.03 -6.72 -5.70
C ASP A 82 11.29 -5.89 -5.52
N ILE A 83 11.30 -5.10 -4.44
CA ILE A 83 12.37 -4.17 -4.13
C ILE A 83 13.24 -4.71 -2.99
N ASN A 84 14.56 -4.59 -3.15
CA ASN A 84 15.48 -4.71 -2.02
C ASN A 84 15.34 -3.45 -1.16
N VAL A 85 14.69 -3.60 -0.01
CA VAL A 85 14.48 -2.48 0.91
C VAL A 85 15.70 -2.26 1.78
N TRP A 86 16.53 -1.30 1.39
CA TRP A 86 17.74 -0.93 2.13
C TRP A 86 17.45 0.07 3.28
N GLY A 87 16.34 0.81 3.20
CA GLY A 87 15.97 1.84 4.18
C GLY A 87 14.93 1.36 5.20
N ALA A 88 15.37 0.73 6.30
CA ALA A 88 14.46 0.29 7.37
C ALA A 88 13.62 1.44 7.97
N SER A 89 14.11 2.69 7.91
CA SER A 89 13.44 3.89 8.40
C SER A 89 12.10 4.17 7.72
N ASP A 90 11.97 3.88 6.41
CA ASP A 90 10.80 4.26 5.63
C ASP A 90 9.54 3.49 6.05
N TYR A 91 9.75 2.33 6.68
CA TYR A 91 8.68 1.43 7.09
C TYR A 91 8.41 1.48 8.59
N LYS A 92 9.17 2.28 9.34
CA LYS A 92 9.07 2.37 10.80
C LYS A 92 7.66 2.71 11.26
N MET A 93 6.97 3.59 10.53
CA MET A 93 5.61 4.01 10.86
C MET A 93 4.61 2.84 10.78
N TYR A 94 4.78 1.94 9.81
CA TYR A 94 3.90 0.78 9.67
C TYR A 94 3.98 -0.14 10.88
N TYR A 95 5.19 -0.43 11.35
CA TYR A 95 5.40 -1.27 12.54
C TYR A 95 4.90 -0.63 13.84
N ARG A 96 4.74 0.70 13.88
CA ARG A 96 4.20 1.43 15.03
C ARG A 96 2.69 1.67 14.94
N SER A 97 2.08 1.39 13.80
CA SER A 97 0.68 1.69 13.58
C SER A 97 -0.23 0.76 14.36
N GLU A 98 -1.31 1.32 14.92
CA GLU A 98 -2.35 0.53 15.56
C GLU A 98 -2.97 -0.48 14.58
N LEU A 99 -3.00 -0.14 13.29
CA LEU A 99 -3.56 -1.01 12.26
C LEU A 99 -2.72 -2.28 12.07
N TYR A 100 -1.39 -2.16 12.09
CA TYR A 100 -0.51 -3.32 12.02
C TYR A 100 -0.56 -4.15 13.30
N GLU A 101 -0.64 -3.51 14.47
CA GLU A 101 -0.85 -4.21 15.74
C GLU A 101 -2.15 -5.05 15.71
N LYS A 102 -3.27 -4.44 15.28
CA LYS A 102 -4.55 -5.15 15.11
C LYS A 102 -4.43 -6.30 14.12
N PHE A 103 -3.71 -6.12 13.02
CA PHE A 103 -3.46 -7.19 12.05
C PHE A 103 -2.70 -8.35 12.69
N CYS A 104 -1.62 -8.09 13.43
CA CYS A 104 -0.87 -9.13 14.15
C CYS A 104 -1.76 -9.90 15.13
N HIS A 105 -2.57 -9.21 15.94
CA HIS A 105 -3.51 -9.87 16.85
C HIS A 105 -4.53 -10.75 16.11
N LEU A 106 -5.07 -10.29 14.98
CA LEU A 106 -5.99 -11.10 14.17
C LEU A 106 -5.35 -12.40 13.66
N VAL A 107 -4.09 -12.33 13.22
CA VAL A 107 -3.35 -13.54 12.79
C VAL A 107 -3.10 -14.47 13.96
N MET A 108 -2.66 -13.95 15.10
CA MET A 108 -2.43 -14.76 16.31
C MET A 108 -3.69 -15.46 16.81
N GLU A 109 -4.84 -14.78 16.79
CA GLU A 109 -6.12 -15.40 17.16
C GLU A 109 -6.61 -16.39 16.09
N GLY A 110 -6.34 -16.11 14.82
CA GLY A 110 -6.61 -17.02 13.72
C GLY A 110 -5.85 -18.34 13.88
N ALA A 111 -4.55 -18.27 14.15
CA ALA A 111 -3.63 -19.42 14.25
C ALA A 111 -4.01 -20.44 15.34
N LYS A 112 -4.84 -20.05 16.32
CA LYS A 112 -5.37 -20.96 17.34
C LYS A 112 -6.47 -21.88 16.82
N ARG A 113 -7.02 -21.61 15.63
CA ARG A 113 -8.14 -22.35 15.04
C ARG A 113 -7.59 -23.53 14.20
N PRO A 114 -8.12 -24.75 14.38
CA PRO A 114 -7.59 -25.94 13.70
C PRO A 114 -7.52 -25.86 12.17
N ASP A 115 -8.45 -25.11 11.55
CA ASP A 115 -8.55 -25.00 10.09
C ASP A 115 -7.91 -23.72 9.51
N PHE A 116 -7.30 -22.88 10.36
CA PHE A 116 -6.65 -21.66 9.88
C PHE A 116 -5.21 -21.93 9.49
N LEU A 117 -4.89 -21.72 8.22
CA LEU A 117 -3.62 -22.15 7.63
C LEU A 117 -2.46 -21.16 7.84
N PHE A 118 -2.75 -19.94 8.30
CA PHE A 118 -1.76 -18.86 8.41
C PHE A 118 -1.43 -18.58 9.87
N ASP A 119 -0.16 -18.35 10.17
CA ASP A 119 0.35 -18.08 11.52
C ASP A 119 1.28 -16.87 11.58
N LEU A 120 1.64 -16.31 10.43
CA LEU A 120 2.53 -15.17 10.33
C LEU A 120 1.86 -13.95 9.70
N ALA A 121 1.95 -12.82 10.41
CA ALA A 121 1.62 -11.50 9.90
C ALA A 121 2.87 -10.87 9.28
N VAL A 122 2.85 -10.61 7.97
CA VAL A 122 4.00 -10.10 7.22
C VAL A 122 3.66 -8.76 6.57
N LEU A 123 4.59 -7.80 6.69
CA LEU A 123 4.60 -6.60 5.87
C LEU A 123 5.45 -6.83 4.63
N ARG A 124 4.82 -7.13 3.49
CA ARG A 124 5.52 -7.10 2.21
C ARG A 124 5.71 -5.66 1.80
N LYS A 125 6.96 -5.23 1.88
CA LYS A 125 7.36 -3.85 1.60
C LYS A 125 7.35 -3.56 0.10
N GLY A 126 6.98 -2.35 -0.25
CA GLY A 126 6.95 -1.87 -1.62
C GLY A 126 7.07 -0.36 -1.72
N ARG A 127 7.13 0.14 -2.94
CA ARG A 127 7.24 1.56 -3.23
C ARG A 127 6.27 1.95 -4.34
N ALA A 128 5.69 3.14 -4.20
CA ALA A 128 4.98 3.80 -5.28
C ALA A 128 5.87 4.88 -5.93
N SER A 129 5.69 5.09 -7.23
CA SER A 129 6.36 6.15 -7.97
C SER A 129 5.51 6.63 -9.14
N LEU A 130 5.60 7.92 -9.49
CA LEU A 130 4.98 8.44 -10.71
C LEU A 130 5.62 7.86 -11.97
N THR A 131 4.78 7.53 -12.94
CA THR A 131 5.23 7.28 -14.31
C THR A 131 5.36 8.60 -15.07
N LYS A 132 5.97 8.57 -16.27
CA LYS A 132 5.96 9.73 -17.18
C LYS A 132 4.54 10.22 -17.51
N LYS A 133 3.56 9.30 -17.56
CA LYS A 133 2.15 9.63 -17.79
C LYS A 133 1.55 10.31 -16.57
N GLY A 134 1.87 9.83 -15.36
CA GLY A 134 1.43 10.42 -14.10
C GLY A 134 1.95 11.85 -13.89
N VAL A 135 3.22 12.11 -14.23
CA VAL A 135 3.77 13.48 -14.19
C VAL A 135 3.00 14.44 -15.11
N LYS A 136 2.59 13.98 -16.30
CA LYS A 136 1.76 14.79 -17.21
C LYS A 136 0.34 14.99 -16.68
N ALA A 137 -0.24 13.97 -16.04
CA ALA A 137 -1.57 14.05 -15.43
C ALA A 137 -1.60 15.04 -14.25
N LEU A 138 -0.52 15.11 -13.46
CA LEU A 138 -0.39 16.06 -12.36
C LEU A 138 -0.49 17.52 -12.83
N ALA A 139 0.06 17.86 -14.01
CA ALA A 139 0.00 19.22 -14.56
C ALA A 139 -1.42 19.66 -14.98
N LEU A 140 -2.40 18.75 -14.93
CA LEU A 140 -3.80 18.98 -15.26
C LEU A 140 -4.72 18.94 -14.02
N CYS A 141 -4.16 18.65 -12.85
CA CYS A 141 -4.85 18.64 -11.56
C CYS A 141 -4.82 20.03 -10.94
#